data_AF-A0A820MJ23-F1
#
_entry.id   AF-A0A820MJ23-F1
#
_cell.length_a   1.000
_cell.length_b   1.000
_cell.length_c   1.000
_cell.angle_alpha   90.00
_cell.angle_beta   90.00
_cell.angle_gamma   90.00
#
_symmetry.space_group_name_H-M   'P 1'
#
loop_
_entity.id
_entity.type
_entity.pdbx_description
1 polymer ?
#
loop_
_entity_poly.entity_id
_entity_poly.type
_entity_poly.pdbx_seq_one_letter_code
_entity_poly.pdbx_strand_id
1 'polypeptide(L)' 'VCNENSLFKSEARYLVRRKDPTLWENVLREDNQYRRPLIDQVIQTALAETQDPEEISVTVKAFMTAD' A
#
# COMPACT_ATOMS: atom_id res chain seq x y z
N VAL A 1 21.42 -7.18 -1.66
CA VAL A 1 20.01 -7.64 -1.76
C VAL A 1 19.11 -7.18 -0.59
N CYS A 2 19.50 -6.21 0.25
CA CYS A 2 18.76 -5.88 1.49
C CYS A 2 17.90 -4.60 1.46
N ASN A 3 17.84 -3.83 0.37
CA ASN A 3 17.20 -2.50 0.42
C ASN A 3 15.79 -2.45 -0.17
N GLU A 4 15.48 -3.21 -1.21
CA GLU A 4 14.18 -3.09 -1.91
C GLU A 4 13.01 -3.53 -1.01
N ASN A 5 13.15 -4.65 -0.30
CA ASN A 5 12.08 -5.16 0.56
C ASN A 5 11.83 -4.28 1.80
N SER A 6 12.86 -3.64 2.33
CA SER A 6 12.72 -2.72 3.48
C SER A 6 12.10 -1.37 3.08
N LEU A 7 12.36 -0.91 1.85
CA LEU A 7 11.77 0.30 1.29
C LEU A 7 10.25 0.13 1.18
N PHE A 8 9.79 -0.93 0.49
CA PHE A 8 8.36 -1.17 0.28
C PHE A 8 7.59 -1.38 1.58
N LYS A 9 8.19 -1.98 2.61
CA LYS A 9 7.57 -2.08 3.94
C LYS A 9 7.32 -0.72 4.59
N SER A 10 8.29 0.18 4.46
CA SER A 10 8.19 1.52 5.05
C SER A 10 7.20 2.38 4.28
N GLU A 11 7.22 2.26 2.95
CA GLU A 11 6.31 2.95 2.04
C GLU A 11 4.87 2.47 2.20
N ALA A 12 4.66 1.16 2.32
CA ALA A 12 3.38 0.53 2.61
C ALA A 12 2.76 1.05 3.91
N ARG A 13 3.55 1.06 5.00
CA ARG A 13 3.10 1.62 6.28
C ARG A 13 2.72 3.08 6.16
N TYR A 14 3.51 3.86 5.41
CA TYR A 14 3.24 5.26 5.21
C TYR A 14 1.94 5.49 4.44
N LEU A 15 1.72 4.74 3.34
CA LEU A 15 0.49 4.77 2.53
C LEU A 15 -0.76 4.50 3.35
N VAL A 16 -0.76 3.42 4.13
CA VAL A 16 -1.89 3.00 4.97
C VAL A 16 -2.20 4.06 6.03
N ARG A 17 -1.19 4.62 6.69
CA ARG A 17 -1.38 5.70 7.68
C ARG A 17 -1.85 7.01 7.07
N ARG A 18 -1.37 7.36 5.87
CA ARG A 18 -1.72 8.63 5.22
C ARG A 18 -3.17 8.66 4.77
N LYS A 19 -3.75 7.49 4.45
CA LYS A 19 -5.15 7.34 3.98
C LYS A 19 -5.51 8.26 2.81
N ASP A 20 -4.51 8.59 1.98
CA ASP A 20 -4.62 9.60 0.95
C ASP A 20 -4.98 8.93 -0.39
N PRO A 21 -6.21 9.13 -0.91
CA PRO A 21 -6.66 8.46 -2.13
C PRO A 21 -5.83 8.85 -3.36
N THR A 22 -5.33 10.10 -3.42
CA THR A 22 -4.49 10.55 -4.54
C THR A 22 -3.12 9.85 -4.53
N LEU A 23 -2.61 9.53 -3.33
CA LEU A 23 -1.37 8.76 -3.18
C LEU A 23 -1.59 7.31 -3.64
N TRP A 24 -2.71 6.71 -3.24
CA TRP A 24 -3.09 5.37 -3.68
C TRP A 24 -3.21 5.27 -5.21
N GLU A 25 -3.89 6.22 -5.84
CA GLU A 25 -3.99 6.28 -7.30
C GLU A 25 -2.61 6.32 -7.95
N ASN A 26 -1.70 7.14 -7.43
CA ASN A 26 -0.34 7.28 -7.97
C ASN A 26 0.49 5.98 -7.86
N VAL A 27 0.40 5.28 -6.73
CA VAL A 27 1.16 4.04 -6.55
C VAL A 27 0.52 2.84 -7.23
N LEU A 28 -0.80 2.87 -7.42
CA LEU A 28 -1.57 1.85 -8.14
C LEU A 28 -1.67 2.10 -9.66
N ARG A 29 -0.97 3.11 -10.17
CA ARG A 29 -0.84 3.35 -11.62
C ARG A 29 -0.36 2.10 -12.34
N GLU A 30 -0.94 1.85 -13.50
CA GLU A 30 -0.59 0.71 -14.36
C GLU A 30 0.84 0.81 -14.91
N ASP A 31 1.35 2.03 -15.06
CA ASP A 31 2.72 2.36 -15.47
C ASP A 31 3.76 2.00 -14.39
N ASN A 32 3.32 1.75 -13.15
CA ASN A 32 4.21 1.41 -12.05
C ASN A 32 4.55 -0.09 -12.06
N GLN A 33 5.77 -0.43 -12.49
CA GLN A 33 6.28 -1.80 -12.46
C GLN A 33 6.32 -2.42 -11.04
N TYR A 34 6.36 -1.58 -10.00
CA TYR A 34 6.39 -2.02 -8.60
C TYR A 34 5.01 -2.09 -7.95
N ARG A 35 3.93 -1.87 -8.71
CA ARG A 35 2.56 -1.93 -8.20
C ARG A 35 2.27 -3.24 -7.48
N ARG A 36 2.52 -4.38 -8.15
CA ARG A 36 2.30 -5.73 -7.57
C ARG A 36 3.07 -5.95 -6.26
N PRO A 37 4.41 -5.81 -6.23
CA PRO A 37 5.18 -6.04 -5.01
C PRO A 37 4.84 -5.04 -3.89
N LEU A 38 4.49 -3.79 -4.23
CA LEU A 38 4.03 -2.82 -3.24
C LEU A 38 2.71 -3.25 -2.59
N ILE A 39 1.72 -3.68 -3.38
CA ILE A 39 0.44 -4.21 -2.89
C ILE A 39 0.67 -5.40 -1.96
N ASP A 40 1.52 -6.35 -2.37
CA ASP A 40 1.84 -7.52 -1.54
C ASP A 40 2.47 -7.10 -0.22
N GLN A 41 3.40 -6.13 -0.22
CA GLN A 41 4.00 -5.63 1.02
C GLN A 41 3.01 -4.87 1.90
N VAL A 42 2.06 -4.13 1.32
CA VAL A 42 0.95 -3.51 2.05
C VAL A 42 0.12 -4.57 2.74
N ILE A 43 -0.31 -5.61 2.03
CA ILE A 43 -1.19 -6.66 2.58
C ILE A 43 -0.46 -7.48 3.64
N GLN A 44 0.78 -7.89 3.36
CA GLN A 44 1.55 -8.77 4.24
C GLN A 44 2.14 -8.04 5.46
N THR A 45 2.41 -6.74 5.36
CA THR A 45 3.07 -5.97 6.43
C THR A 45 2.14 -4.91 7.01
N ALA A 46 1.77 -3.88 6.23
CA ALA A 46 1.09 -2.71 6.77
C ALA A 46 -0.34 -3.01 7.25
N LEU A 47 -1.11 -3.79 6.49
CA LEU A 47 -2.44 -4.27 6.86
C LEU A 47 -2.40 -5.27 8.03
N ALA A 48 -1.33 -6.07 8.13
CA ALA A 48 -1.16 -7.01 9.24
C ALA A 48 -0.72 -6.33 10.55
N GLU A 49 0.04 -5.22 10.45
CA GLU A 49 0.49 -4.44 11.60
C GLU A 49 -0.57 -3.44 12.09
N THR A 50 -1.44 -2.94 11.21
CA THR A 50 -2.53 -2.03 11.59
C THR A 50 -3.72 -2.79 12.19
N GLN A 51 -4.29 -2.23 13.26
CA GLN A 51 -5.54 -2.71 13.85
C GLN A 51 -6.69 -1.71 13.63
N ASP A 52 -6.42 -0.62 12.91
CA ASP A 52 -7.38 0.44 12.69
C ASP A 52 -8.33 0.06 11.54
N PRO A 53 -9.63 -0.15 11.81
CA PRO A 53 -10.58 -0.57 10.78
C PRO A 53 -10.73 0.48 9.67
N GLU A 54 -10.51 1.75 9.98
CA GLU A 54 -10.53 2.85 9.01
C GLU A 54 -9.37 2.75 8.00
N GLU A 55 -8.15 2.47 8.48
CA GLU A 55 -6.98 2.29 7.63
C GLU A 55 -7.15 1.09 6.69
N ILE A 56 -7.69 -0.02 7.22
CA ILE A 56 -8.03 -1.20 6.45
C ILE A 56 -9.08 -0.85 5.39
N SER A 57 -10.15 -0.15 5.77
CA SER A 57 -11.25 0.20 4.87
C SER A 57 -10.79 1.09 3.71
N VAL A 58 -9.97 2.12 3.99
CA VAL A 58 -9.43 3.01 2.96
C VAL A 58 -8.52 2.25 2.00
N THR A 59 -7.64 1.40 2.54
CA THR A 59 -6.70 0.59 1.75
C THR A 59 -7.44 -0.37 0.81
N VAL A 60 -8.42 -1.10 1.32
CA VAL A 60 -9.25 -2.02 0.52
C VAL A 60 -10.02 -1.25 -0.54
N LYS A 61 -10.63 -0.12 -0.19
CA LYS A 61 -11.38 0.71 -1.15
C LYS A 61 -10.48 1.23 -2.27
N ALA A 62 -9.25 1.62 -1.95
CA ALA A 62 -8.29 2.08 -2.93
C ALA A 62 -7.88 0.97 -3.91
N PHE A 63 -7.64 -0.25 -3.40
CA PHE A 63 -7.39 -1.42 -4.25
C PHE A 63 -8.58 -1.77 -5.14
N MET A 64 -9.81 -1.70 -4.63
CA MET A 64 -11.01 -1.94 -5.44
C MET A 64 -11.24 -0.87 -6.53
N THR A 65 -10.68 0.33 -6.36
CA THR A 65 -10.83 1.43 -7.33
C THR A 65 -9.76 1.39 -8.41
N ALA A 66 -8.62 0.73 -8.15
CA ALA A 66 -7.49 0.67 -9.07
C ALA A 66 -7.37 -0.65 -9.85
N ASP A 67 -8.35 -1.55 -9.70
CA ASP A 67 -8.55 -2.74 -10.53
C ASP A 67 -9.43 -2.42 -11.75
#